data_AF-A0A7V2YCF9-F1
#
_entry.id   AF-A0A7V2YCF9-F1
#
_cell.length_a   1.000
_cell.length_b   1.000
_cell.length_c   1.000
_cell.angle_alpha   90.00
_cell.angle_beta   90.00
_cell.angle_gamma   90.00
#
_symmetry.space_group_name_H-M   'P 1'
#
loop_
_entity.id
_entity.type
_entity.pdbx_description
1 polymer ?
#
loop_
_entity_poly.entity_id
_entity_poly.type
_entity_poly.pdbx_seq_one_letter_code
_entity_poly.pdbx_strand_id
1 'polypeptide(L)'
;MISFSRSMLVGAEFPQEDLVRFHGMLEDRIYAMEVLMDVRISDGVIQQVQGRMKRFTTPVCPKAVDMLQTAVGISLREPGWVSKINKEVGRKGCQHFAEIMVECGRCLDAARMAHELLAKSAQTPEADPTSLTQAFLATHPELAGKCMARP
;
A
#
# COMPACT_ATOMS: atom_id res chain seq x y z
N MET A 1 -17.52 -27.43 3.27
CA MET A 1 -16.86 -26.94 2.03
C MET A 1 -17.00 -25.43 2.01
N ILE A 2 -15.89 -24.67 1.99
CA ILE A 2 -15.95 -23.19 1.97
C ILE A 2 -16.31 -22.73 0.55
N SER A 3 -17.49 -22.12 0.39
CA SER A 3 -18.02 -21.65 -0.90
C SER A 3 -17.46 -20.28 -1.29
N PHE A 4 -17.11 -19.44 -0.31
CA PHE A 4 -16.52 -18.12 -0.50
C PHE A 4 -15.39 -17.89 0.51
N SER A 5 -14.22 -17.52 0.02
CA SER A 5 -13.09 -17.04 0.81
C SER A 5 -12.42 -15.92 0.04
N ARG A 6 -12.14 -14.80 0.71
CA ARG A 6 -11.36 -13.70 0.17
C ARG A 6 -10.60 -13.04 1.31
N SER A 7 -9.28 -13.05 1.20
CA SER A 7 -8.35 -12.46 2.15
C SER A 7 -7.44 -11.50 1.40
N MET A 8 -7.20 -10.35 2.00
CA MET A 8 -6.23 -9.38 1.53
C MET A 8 -5.36 -8.98 2.71
N LEU A 9 -4.04 -8.97 2.50
CA LEU A 9 -3.05 -8.62 3.50
C LEU A 9 -2.08 -7.61 2.89
N VAL A 10 -1.71 -6.59 3.65
CA VAL A 10 -0.65 -5.67 3.30
C VAL A 10 0.39 -5.68 4.42
N GLY A 11 1.61 -6.07 4.08
CA GLY A 11 2.79 -5.85 4.91
C GLY A 11 3.52 -4.59 4.45
N ALA A 12 4.25 -3.95 5.37
CA ALA A 12 5.09 -2.79 5.08
C ALA A 12 6.48 -2.99 5.70
N GLU A 13 7.51 -2.74 4.91
CA GLU A 13 8.92 -2.77 5.31
C GLU A 13 9.57 -1.42 4.98
N PHE A 14 10.59 -1.02 5.75
CA PHE A 14 11.30 0.26 5.59
C PHE A 14 12.75 -0.02 5.20
N PRO A 15 13.02 -0.37 3.93
CA PRO A 15 14.36 -0.72 3.47
C PRO A 15 15.33 0.47 3.49
N GLN A 16 14.83 1.71 3.44
CA GLN A 16 15.60 2.96 3.47
C GLN A 16 14.79 4.05 4.20
N GLU A 17 15.43 5.15 4.59
CA GLU A 17 14.82 6.21 5.41
C GLU A 17 13.56 6.84 4.77
N ASP A 18 13.59 7.13 3.46
CA ASP A 18 12.45 7.74 2.74
C ASP A 18 11.74 6.74 1.81
N LEU A 19 11.82 5.44 2.10
CA LEU A 19 11.22 4.40 1.26
C LEU A 19 10.45 3.39 2.10
N VAL A 20 9.18 3.20 1.77
CA VAL A 20 8.37 2.08 2.27
C VAL A 20 8.13 1.09 1.14
N ARG A 21 8.38 -0.19 1.41
CA ARG A 21 8.05 -1.31 0.53
C ARG A 21 6.81 -2.00 1.06
N PHE A 22 5.74 -1.96 0.27
CA PHE A 22 4.53 -2.74 0.56
C PHE A 22 4.62 -4.12 -0.07
N HIS A 23 4.26 -5.15 0.69
CA HIS A 23 3.94 -6.47 0.17
C HIS A 23 2.45 -6.72 0.33
N GLY A 24 1.70 -6.49 -0.75
CA GLY A 24 0.27 -6.75 -0.80
C GLY A 24 0.00 -8.15 -1.34
N MET A 25 -0.90 -8.89 -0.71
CA MET A 25 -1.35 -10.19 -1.18
C MET A 25 -2.86 -10.25 -1.19
N LEU A 26 -3.42 -10.85 -2.24
CA LEU A 26 -4.83 -11.21 -2.32
C LEU A 26 -4.93 -12.70 -2.60
N GLU A 27 -5.72 -13.37 -1.79
CA GLU A 27 -6.07 -14.76 -1.97
C GLU A 27 -7.57 -14.96 -1.83
N ASP A 28 -8.19 -15.46 -2.89
CA ASP A 28 -9.57 -15.92 -2.88
C ASP A 28 -9.68 -17.34 -3.43
N ARG A 29 -10.90 -17.87 -3.54
CA ARG A 29 -11.13 -19.25 -4.03
C ARG A 29 -10.50 -19.52 -5.41
N ILE A 30 -10.44 -18.52 -6.29
CA ILE A 30 -10.09 -18.64 -7.71
C ILE A 30 -8.72 -18.02 -8.00
N TYR A 31 -8.38 -16.92 -7.34
CA TYR A 31 -7.20 -16.12 -7.60
C TYR A 31 -6.27 -16.09 -6.39
N ALA A 32 -4.97 -16.06 -6.65
CA ALA A 32 -3.95 -15.76 -5.67
C ALA A 32 -2.86 -14.94 -6.35
N MET A 33 -2.55 -13.78 -5.80
CA MET A 33 -1.58 -12.87 -6.37
C MET A 33 -0.96 -11.96 -5.32
N GLU A 34 0.18 -11.40 -5.67
CA GLU A 34 0.94 -10.51 -4.81
C GLU A 34 1.52 -9.35 -5.60
N VAL A 35 1.73 -8.23 -4.90
CA VAL A 35 2.36 -7.02 -5.39
C VAL A 35 3.44 -6.61 -4.38
N LEU A 36 4.64 -6.31 -4.90
CA LEU A 36 5.66 -5.56 -4.18
C LEU A 36 5.67 -4.14 -4.74
N MET A 37 5.44 -3.14 -3.89
CA MET A 37 5.33 -1.75 -4.31
C MET A 37 6.20 -0.85 -3.43
N ASP A 38 7.20 -0.23 -4.04
CA ASP A 38 8.08 0.72 -3.37
C ASP A 38 7.51 2.14 -3.53
N VAL A 39 7.33 2.83 -2.42
CA VAL A 39 6.74 4.16 -2.36
C VAL A 39 7.66 5.07 -1.58
N ARG A 40 7.98 6.23 -2.14
CA ARG A 40 8.72 7.26 -1.42
C ARG A 40 7.81 7.91 -0.37
N ILE A 41 8.26 7.98 0.88
CA ILE A 41 7.39 8.37 2.01
C ILE A 41 7.05 9.86 1.94
N SER A 42 8.04 10.70 1.60
CA SER A 42 7.93 12.16 1.55
C SER A 42 6.80 12.66 0.64
N ASP A 43 6.71 12.16 -0.59
CA ASP A 43 5.72 12.61 -1.59
C ASP A 43 4.68 11.55 -1.99
N GLY A 44 4.82 10.33 -1.47
CA GLY A 44 3.92 9.21 -1.78
C GLY A 44 4.06 8.70 -3.21
N VAL A 45 5.13 9.03 -3.94
CA VAL A 45 5.30 8.60 -5.33
C VAL A 45 5.74 7.15 -5.38
N ILE A 46 5.00 6.34 -6.15
CA ILE A 46 5.36 4.96 -6.46
C ILE A 46 6.65 4.96 -7.30
N GLN A 47 7.72 4.36 -6.77
CA GLN A 47 9.02 4.25 -7.42
C GLN A 47 9.14 2.97 -8.25
N GLN A 48 8.68 1.84 -7.71
CA GLN A 48 8.76 0.54 -8.35
C GLN A 48 7.54 -0.31 -8.00
N VAL A 49 7.15 -1.16 -8.95
CA VAL A 49 6.10 -2.15 -8.74
C VAL A 49 6.53 -3.47 -9.37
N GLN A 50 6.34 -4.56 -8.65
CA GLN A 50 6.45 -5.92 -9.16
C GLN A 50 5.18 -6.66 -8.78
N GLY A 51 4.77 -7.63 -9.58
CA GLY A 51 3.63 -8.46 -9.24
C GLY A 51 3.80 -9.88 -9.71
N ARG A 52 3.09 -10.78 -9.04
CA ARG A 52 3.10 -12.20 -9.37
C ARG A 52 1.71 -12.77 -9.21
N MET A 53 1.26 -13.49 -10.23
CA MET A 53 0.06 -14.31 -10.15
C MET A 53 0.46 -15.74 -9.80
N LYS A 54 -0.04 -16.25 -8.68
CA LYS A 54 0.17 -17.63 -8.21
C LYS A 54 -0.94 -18.56 -8.69
N ARG A 55 -2.18 -18.06 -8.74
CA ARG A 55 -3.36 -18.78 -9.20
C ARG A 55 -4.25 -17.86 -10.03
N PHE A 56 -4.63 -18.33 -11.22
CA PHE A 56 -5.43 -17.59 -12.20
C PHE A 56 -6.13 -18.56 -13.16
N THR A 57 -7.15 -18.09 -13.86
CA THR A 57 -8.06 -18.93 -14.64
C THR A 57 -7.76 -18.98 -16.13
N THR A 58 -7.05 -17.97 -16.67
CA THR A 58 -6.81 -17.88 -18.11
C THR A 58 -5.34 -17.57 -18.45
N PRO A 59 -4.80 -18.11 -19.55
CA PRO A 59 -3.40 -17.89 -19.94
C PRO A 59 -3.05 -16.43 -20.27
N VAL A 60 -4.05 -15.57 -20.47
CA VAL A 60 -3.83 -14.13 -20.72
C VAL A 60 -3.58 -13.35 -19.42
N CYS A 61 -4.04 -13.86 -18.27
CA CYS A 61 -3.93 -13.17 -16.98
C CYS A 61 -2.50 -12.69 -16.65
N PRO A 62 -1.43 -13.50 -16.82
CA PRO A 62 -0.07 -13.06 -16.50
C PRO A 62 0.40 -11.82 -17.26
N LYS A 63 -0.17 -11.50 -18.44
CA LYS A 63 0.17 -10.29 -19.20
C LYS A 63 -0.20 -8.99 -18.45
N ALA A 64 -1.11 -9.06 -17.48
CA ALA A 64 -1.47 -7.91 -16.67
C ALA A 64 -0.35 -7.49 -15.68
N VAL A 65 0.66 -8.34 -15.44
CA VAL A 65 1.83 -7.98 -14.62
C VAL A 65 2.58 -6.81 -15.25
N ASP A 66 2.73 -6.78 -16.57
CA ASP A 66 3.42 -5.69 -17.27
C ASP A 66 2.70 -4.35 -17.10
N MET A 67 1.38 -4.37 -16.92
CA MET A 67 0.57 -3.16 -16.73
C MET A 67 0.81 -2.49 -15.37
N LEU A 68 1.44 -3.18 -14.40
CA LEU A 68 1.78 -2.59 -13.10
C LEU A 68 2.75 -1.42 -13.23
N GLN A 69 3.59 -1.41 -14.27
CA GLN A 69 4.54 -0.32 -14.51
C GLN A 69 3.85 1.02 -14.83
N THR A 70 2.59 0.99 -15.29
CA THR A 70 1.81 2.21 -15.55
C THR A 70 1.50 3.01 -14.28
N ALA A 71 1.64 2.40 -13.10
CA ALA A 71 1.45 3.07 -11.82
C ALA A 71 2.70 3.78 -11.30
N VAL A 72 3.89 3.49 -11.85
CA VAL A 72 5.13 4.16 -11.46
C VAL A 72 5.00 5.65 -11.75
N GLY A 73 5.38 6.48 -10.78
CA GLY A 73 5.24 7.93 -10.85
C GLY A 73 3.89 8.48 -10.38
N ILE A 74 2.90 7.64 -10.07
CA ILE A 74 1.67 8.11 -9.41
C ILE A 74 1.97 8.43 -7.94
N SER A 75 1.56 9.61 -7.49
CA SER A 75 1.56 9.96 -6.07
C SER A 75 0.27 9.49 -5.39
N LEU A 76 0.43 8.77 -4.28
CA LEU A 76 -0.64 8.32 -3.39
C LEU A 76 -1.17 9.44 -2.49
N ARG A 77 -0.62 10.65 -2.61
CA ARG A 77 -1.08 11.86 -1.92
C ARG A 77 -1.93 12.77 -2.83
N GLU A 78 -1.95 12.51 -4.14
CA GLU A 78 -2.73 13.27 -5.11
C GLU A 78 -4.23 12.96 -5.00
N PRO A 79 -5.14 13.96 -5.05
CA PRO A 79 -6.56 13.70 -5.13
C PRO A 79 -6.94 12.79 -6.31
N GLY A 80 -7.69 11.73 -6.03
CA GLY A 80 -8.19 10.82 -7.08
C GLY A 80 -7.18 9.77 -7.57
N TRP A 81 -6.06 9.58 -6.86
CA TRP A 81 -5.06 8.55 -7.17
C TRP A 81 -5.68 7.15 -7.25
N VAL A 82 -6.67 6.81 -6.42
CA VAL A 82 -7.40 5.52 -6.50
C VAL A 82 -8.05 5.33 -7.86
N SER A 83 -8.69 6.38 -8.40
CA SER A 83 -9.32 6.33 -9.72
C SER A 83 -8.27 6.13 -10.82
N LYS A 84 -7.11 6.79 -10.68
CA LYS A 84 -5.97 6.65 -11.59
C LYS A 84 -5.43 5.22 -11.60
N ILE A 85 -5.20 4.61 -10.44
CA ILE A 85 -4.78 3.19 -10.31
C ILE A 85 -5.82 2.25 -10.92
N ASN A 86 -7.10 2.44 -10.61
CA ASN A 86 -8.17 1.61 -11.17
C ASN A 86 -8.25 1.72 -12.71
N LYS A 87 -7.98 2.89 -13.27
CA LYS A 87 -7.97 3.10 -14.72
C LYS A 87 -6.73 2.49 -15.37
N GLU A 88 -5.55 2.79 -14.85
CA GLU A 88 -4.27 2.47 -15.47
C GLU A 88 -3.86 1.01 -15.25
N VAL A 89 -4.06 0.48 -14.04
CA VAL A 89 -3.73 -0.92 -13.70
C VAL A 89 -4.96 -1.82 -13.80
N GLY A 90 -6.11 -1.37 -13.32
CA GLY A 90 -7.31 -2.19 -13.22
C GLY A 90 -7.94 -2.49 -14.58
N ARG A 91 -8.43 -1.45 -15.25
CA ARG A 91 -9.16 -1.57 -16.52
C ARG A 91 -8.27 -1.99 -17.70
N LYS A 92 -7.03 -1.50 -17.75
CA LYS A 92 -6.06 -1.87 -18.80
C LYS A 92 -5.32 -3.17 -18.50
N GLY A 93 -5.31 -3.62 -17.25
CA GLY A 93 -4.62 -4.83 -16.79
C GLY A 93 -5.54 -5.75 -15.99
N CYS A 94 -5.39 -5.76 -14.67
CA CYS A 94 -6.13 -6.64 -13.76
C CYS A 94 -6.71 -5.86 -12.59
N GLN A 95 -8.03 -5.96 -12.40
CA GLN A 95 -8.72 -5.33 -11.27
C GLN A 95 -8.17 -5.78 -9.91
N HIS A 96 -7.84 -7.06 -9.75
CA HIS A 96 -7.30 -7.58 -8.49
C HIS A 96 -5.94 -6.96 -8.12
N PHE A 97 -5.07 -6.69 -9.11
CA PHE A 97 -3.82 -5.98 -8.85
C PHE A 97 -4.08 -4.53 -8.45
N ALA A 98 -5.00 -3.84 -9.12
CA ALA A 98 -5.39 -2.48 -8.75
C ALA A 98 -5.93 -2.42 -7.32
N GLU A 99 -6.76 -3.39 -6.91
CA GLU A 99 -7.29 -3.50 -5.54
C GLU A 99 -6.18 -3.64 -4.50
N ILE A 100 -5.18 -4.51 -4.74
CA ILE A 100 -4.03 -4.67 -3.85
C ILE A 100 -3.24 -3.36 -3.75
N MET A 101 -2.96 -2.71 -4.88
CA MET A 101 -2.21 -1.45 -4.89
C MET A 101 -2.95 -0.32 -4.18
N VAL A 102 -4.27 -0.25 -4.34
CA VAL A 102 -5.13 0.69 -3.61
C VAL A 102 -5.06 0.41 -2.11
N GLU A 103 -5.08 -0.84 -1.69
CA GLU A 103 -4.95 -1.14 -0.27
C GLU A 103 -3.56 -0.78 0.28
N CYS A 104 -2.49 -1.11 -0.45
CA CYS A 104 -1.14 -0.68 -0.10
C CYS A 104 -1.05 0.86 0.05
N GLY A 105 -1.67 1.62 -0.87
CA GLY A 105 -1.64 3.08 -0.78
C GLY A 105 -2.43 3.66 0.38
N ARG A 106 -3.56 3.05 0.75
CA ARG A 106 -4.30 3.42 1.96
C ARG A 106 -3.50 3.15 3.24
N CYS A 107 -2.56 2.21 3.20
CA CYS A 107 -1.68 1.93 4.34
C CYS A 107 -0.51 2.92 4.48
N LEU A 108 -0.27 3.84 3.53
CA LEU A 108 0.92 4.71 3.53
C LEU A 108 1.10 5.51 4.82
N ASP A 109 0.10 6.30 5.20
CA ASP A 109 0.23 7.18 6.36
C ASP A 109 0.24 6.39 7.67
N ALA A 110 -0.48 5.26 7.73
CA ALA A 110 -0.46 4.36 8.89
C ALA A 110 0.89 3.66 9.05
N ALA A 111 1.50 3.21 7.95
CA ALA A 111 2.82 2.59 7.96
C ALA A 111 3.89 3.61 8.41
N ARG A 112 3.85 4.83 7.85
CA ARG A 112 4.74 5.94 8.27
C ARG A 112 4.62 6.21 9.77
N MET A 113 3.39 6.35 10.26
CA MET A 113 3.16 6.57 11.69
C MET A 113 3.72 5.43 12.54
N ALA A 114 3.44 4.17 12.17
CA ALA A 114 3.94 3.01 12.91
C ALA A 114 5.47 2.97 12.96
N HIS A 115 6.15 3.29 11.85
CA HIS A 115 7.61 3.35 11.79
C HIS A 115 8.19 4.42 12.72
N GLU A 116 7.65 5.64 12.68
CA GLU A 116 8.12 6.72 13.55
C GLU A 116 7.83 6.45 15.03
N LEU A 117 6.67 5.88 15.35
CA LEU A 117 6.32 5.50 16.72
C LEU A 117 7.26 4.40 17.26
N LEU A 118 7.61 3.41 16.44
CA LEU A 118 8.59 2.38 16.81
C LEU A 118 9.99 2.97 17.04
N ALA A 119 10.42 3.90 16.19
CA ALA A 119 11.71 4.58 16.37
C ALA A 119 11.73 5.41 17.67
N LYS A 120 10.64 6.13 17.97
CA LYS A 120 10.53 6.93 19.20
C LYS A 120 10.38 6.06 20.45
N SER A 121 9.63 4.97 20.41
CA SER A 121 9.47 4.08 21.56
C SER A 121 10.78 3.36 21.92
N ALA A 122 11.63 3.06 20.92
CA ALA A 122 12.97 2.55 21.16
C ALA A 122 13.88 3.57 21.87
N GLN A 123 13.69 4.88 21.62
CA GLN A 123 14.43 5.97 22.25
C GLN A 123 13.85 6.38 23.60
N THR A 124 12.55 6.19 23.82
CA THR A 124 11.85 6.55 25.05
C THR A 124 10.84 5.47 25.44
N PRO A 125 11.30 4.36 26.05
CA PRO A 125 10.46 3.20 26.34
C PRO A 125 9.33 3.46 27.35
N GLU A 126 9.47 4.49 28.18
CA GLU A 126 8.46 4.88 29.19
C GLU A 126 7.39 5.83 28.64
N ALA A 127 7.53 6.30 27.39
CA ALA A 127 6.56 7.20 26.80
C ALA A 127 5.22 6.47 26.55
N ASP A 128 4.13 7.08 27.02
CA ASP A 128 2.78 6.60 26.75
C ASP A 128 2.45 6.69 25.24
N PRO A 129 1.83 5.66 24.63
CA PRO A 129 1.44 5.66 23.22
C PRO A 129 0.62 6.89 22.77
N THR A 130 -0.22 7.46 23.64
CA THR A 130 -1.02 8.64 23.30
C THR A 130 -0.12 9.85 23.11
N SER A 131 0.84 10.07 24.01
CA SER A 131 1.82 11.16 23.92
C SER A 131 2.66 11.08 22.64
N LEU A 132 3.10 9.87 22.24
CA LEU A 132 3.86 9.66 21.01
C LEU A 132 3.02 9.96 19.76
N THR A 133 1.75 9.55 19.77
CA THR A 133 0.80 9.82 18.68
C THR A 133 0.52 11.32 18.55
N GLN A 134 0.34 12.03 19.66
CA GLN A 134 0.16 13.49 19.65
C GLN A 134 1.40 14.21 19.11
N ALA A 135 2.59 13.78 19.52
CA ALA A 135 3.84 14.32 19.00
C ALA A 135 4.00 14.07 17.50
N PHE A 136 3.57 12.91 17.00
CA PHE A 136 3.53 12.61 15.57
C PHE A 136 2.57 13.53 14.80
N LEU A 137 1.34 13.74 15.31
CA LEU A 137 0.38 14.64 14.66
C LEU A 137 0.84 16.11 14.68
N ALA A 138 1.58 16.52 15.71
CA ALA A 138 2.14 17.87 15.80
C ALA A 138 3.18 18.15 14.70
N THR A 139 3.95 17.14 14.27
CA THR A 139 4.90 17.26 13.16
C THR A 139 4.29 16.97 11.79
N HIS A 140 3.06 16.45 11.75
CA HIS A 140 2.34 16.07 10.53
C HIS A 140 0.95 16.71 10.47
N PRO A 141 0.86 18.06 10.38
CA PRO A 141 -0.41 18.77 10.37
C PRO A 141 -1.29 18.38 9.18
N GLU A 142 -0.70 17.88 8.09
CA GLU A 142 -1.44 17.37 6.94
C GLU A 142 -2.35 16.20 7.30
N LEU A 143 -2.07 15.46 8.39
CA LEU A 143 -2.80 14.29 8.91
C LEU A 143 -3.87 14.65 9.96
N ALA A 144 -3.81 15.84 10.56
CA ALA A 144 -4.73 16.24 11.62
C ALA A 144 -6.20 16.27 11.13
N GLY A 145 -7.09 15.60 11.88
CA GLY A 145 -8.52 15.56 11.57
C GLY A 145 -8.89 14.77 10.31
N LYS A 146 -7.95 14.01 9.72
CA LYS A 146 -8.19 13.20 8.52
C LYS A 146 -8.04 11.71 8.82
N CYS A 147 -8.70 10.88 8.03
CA CYS A 147 -8.44 9.44 8.02
C CYS A 147 -7.02 9.16 7.48
N MET A 148 -6.32 8.21 8.09
CA MET A 148 -5.01 7.74 7.60
C MET A 148 -5.15 6.88 6.33
N ALA A 149 -6.30 6.23 6.13
CA ALA A 149 -6.64 5.49 4.92
C ALA A 149 -7.30 6.41 3.87
N ARG A 150 -6.52 7.33 3.31
CA ARG A 150 -7.02 8.33 2.35
C ARG A 150 -7.39 7.68 1.00
N PRO A 151 -8.53 8.07 0.40
CA PRO A 151 -8.90 7.68 -0.97
C PRO A 151 -8.25 8.56 -2.05
#